data_AF-A0A0F9DR16-F1
#
_entry.id   AF-A0A0F9DR16-F1
#
_cell.length_a   1.000
_cell.length_b   1.000
_cell.length_c   1.000
_cell.angle_alpha   90.00
_cell.angle_beta   90.00
_cell.angle_gamma   90.00
#
_symmetry.space_group_name_H-M   'P 1'
#
loop_
_entity.id
_entity.type
_entity.pdbx_description
1 polymer ?
#
loop_
_entity_poly.entity_id
_entity_poly.type
_entity_poly.pdbx_seq_one_letter_code
_entity_poly.pdbx_strand_id
1 'polypeptide(L)' 'MKITEMFAFVSVDANGDEGVVAMTSPLGMMLPLIGADMARVESLKLHAIKIAEVTGIPVILLKFSVREEIGWMP' A
#
# COMPACT_ATOMS: atom_id res chain seq x y z
N MET A 1 -9.18 8.15 17.07
CA MET A 1 -9.58 8.32 15.65
C MET A 1 -9.86 6.93 15.09
N LYS A 2 -10.99 6.73 14.40
CA LYS A 2 -11.29 5.45 13.73
C LYS A 2 -10.79 5.51 12.28
N ILE A 3 -10.27 4.41 11.76
CA ILE A 3 -9.96 4.27 10.34
C ILE A 3 -11.29 4.11 9.59
N THR A 4 -11.66 5.07 8.75
CA THR A 4 -12.87 5.02 7.91
C THR A 4 -12.53 4.87 6.43
N GLU A 5 -11.27 5.12 6.07
CA GLU A 5 -10.76 5.00 4.72
C GLU A 5 -9.34 4.44 4.81
N MET A 6 -8.93 3.75 3.75
CA MET A 6 -7.57 3.26 3.56
C MET A 6 -7.12 3.56 2.15
N PHE A 7 -5.82 3.79 2.01
CA PHE A 7 -5.17 4.03 0.74
C PHE A 7 -4.06 3.01 0.60
N ALA A 8 -3.97 2.35 -0.55
CA ALA A 8 -2.91 1.38 -0.81
C ALA A 8 -2.27 1.65 -2.16
N PHE A 9 -0.94 1.56 -2.20
CA PHE A 9 -0.20 1.51 -3.45
C PHE A 9 -0.20 0.06 -3.94
N VAL A 10 -0.63 -0.14 -5.19
CA VAL A 10 -0.97 -1.44 -5.74
C VAL A 10 -0.31 -1.60 -7.11
N SER A 11 0.09 -2.82 -7.45
CA SER A 11 0.58 -3.19 -8.76
C SER A 11 -0.06 -4.49 -9.23
N VAL A 12 -0.03 -4.73 -10.53
CA VAL A 12 -0.49 -5.97 -11.15
C VAL A 12 0.73 -6.76 -11.62
N ASP A 13 0.80 -8.05 -11.28
CA ASP A 13 1.89 -8.92 -11.69
C ASP A 13 1.72 -9.46 -13.12
N ALA A 14 2.64 -10.32 -13.57
CA ALA A 14 2.61 -10.88 -14.92
C ALA A 14 1.43 -11.85 -15.17
N ASN A 15 0.81 -12.38 -14.12
CA ASN A 15 -0.37 -13.25 -14.21
C ASN A 15 -1.68 -12.45 -14.20
N GLY A 16 -1.61 -11.14 -13.97
CA GLY A 16 -2.78 -10.28 -13.83
C GLY A 16 -3.30 -10.16 -12.40
N ASP A 17 -2.55 -10.66 -11.41
CA ASP A 17 -2.96 -10.62 -10.02
C ASP A 17 -2.60 -9.26 -9.39
N GLU A 18 -3.59 -8.66 -8.71
CA GLU A 18 -3.43 -7.39 -8.01
C GLU A 18 -2.84 -7.60 -6.62
N GLY A 19 -1.84 -6.78 -6.25
CA GLY A 19 -1.19 -6.86 -4.95
C GLY A 19 -0.77 -5.50 -4.38
N VAL A 20 -0.78 -5.38 -3.05
CA VAL A 20 -0.26 -4.20 -2.36
C VAL A 20 1.25 -4.21 -2.41
N VAL A 21 1.83 -3.12 -2.89
CA VAL A 21 3.28 -2.93 -2.98
C VAL A 21 3.87 -2.81 -1.57
N ALA A 22 5.01 -3.46 -1.35
CA ALA A 22 5.74 -3.41 -0.10
C ALA A 22 7.20 -2.98 -0.30
N MET A 23 7.80 -2.46 0.76
CA MET A 23 9.23 -2.17 0.83
C MET A 23 9.89 -2.93 1.97
N THR A 24 11.15 -3.29 1.80
CA THR A 24 11.95 -3.85 2.90
C THR A 24 12.56 -2.72 3.72
N SER A 25 12.32 -2.70 5.03
CA SER A 25 12.94 -1.76 5.97
C SER A 25 14.42 -2.09 6.19
N PRO A 26 15.23 -1.17 6.74
CA PRO A 26 16.63 -1.46 7.10
C PRO A 26 16.80 -2.64 8.06
N LEU A 27 15.75 -3.02 8.79
CA LEU A 27 15.73 -4.16 9.71
C LEU A 27 15.26 -5.46 9.03
N GLY A 28 15.09 -5.46 7.71
CA GLY A 28 14.64 -6.63 6.95
C GLY A 28 13.14 -6.89 7.01
N MET A 29 12.34 -6.00 7.60
CA MET A 29 10.89 -6.17 7.67
C MET A 29 10.22 -5.73 6.37
N MET A 30 9.29 -6.53 5.85
CA MET A 30 8.44 -6.14 4.72
C MET A 30 7.31 -5.23 5.22
N LEU A 31 7.27 -4.01 4.72
CA LEU A 31 6.30 -2.97 5.08
C LEU A 31 5.40 -2.67 3.89
N PRO A 32 4.10 -2.98 3.95
CA PRO A 32 3.17 -2.62 2.88
C PRO A 32 2.99 -1.10 2.84
N LEU A 33 2.86 -0.55 1.63
CA LEU A 33 2.63 0.86 1.39
C LEU A 33 1.14 1.19 1.52
N ILE A 34 0.70 1.35 2.76
CA ILE A 34 -0.69 1.64 3.13
C ILE A 34 -0.75 2.89 4.02
N GLY A 35 -1.76 3.72 3.83
CA GLY A 35 -2.07 4.86 4.69
C GLY A 35 -3.55 4.92 5.07
N ALA A 36 -3.85 5.40 6.28
CA ALA A 36 -5.21 5.72 6.73
C ALA A 36 -5.51 7.23 6.65
N ASP A 37 -4.54 8.02 6.21
CA ASP A 37 -4.62 9.47 6.06
C ASP A 37 -3.71 9.94 4.92
N MET A 38 -4.02 11.11 4.35
CA MET A 38 -3.28 11.62 3.20
C MET A 38 -1.84 12.02 3.54
N ALA A 39 -1.53 12.45 4.77
CA ALA A 39 -0.16 12.81 5.12
C ALA A 39 0.75 11.58 5.07
N ARG A 40 0.27 10.42 5.54
CA ARG A 40 0.97 9.15 5.36
C ARG A 40 1.09 8.77 3.89
N VAL A 41 0.01 8.87 3.11
CA VAL A 41 0.03 8.57 1.66
C VAL A 41 1.08 9.40 0.93
N GLU A 42 1.11 10.71 1.13
CA GLU A 42 2.10 11.59 0.51
C GLU A 42 3.53 11.20 0.89
N SER A 43 3.79 10.83 2.14
CA SER A 43 5.12 10.37 2.57
C SER A 43 5.56 9.07 1.88
N LEU A 44 4.60 8.22 1.48
CA LEU A 44 4.85 6.94 0.84
C LEU A 44 4.98 7.04 -0.69
N LYS A 45 4.49 8.13 -1.31
CA LYS A 45 4.54 8.30 -2.78
C LYS A 45 5.95 8.18 -3.36
N LEU A 46 6.95 8.79 -2.70
CA LEU A 46 8.34 8.72 -3.18
C LEU A 46 8.87 7.28 -3.21
N HIS A 47 8.45 6.45 -2.25
CA HIS A 47 8.81 5.03 -2.24
C HIS A 47 8.11 4.28 -3.35
N ALA A 48 6.80 4.52 -3.55
CA ALA A 48 6.03 3.90 -4.62
C ALA A 48 6.57 4.24 -6.02
N ILE A 49 6.93 5.52 -6.26
CA ILE A 49 7.57 5.97 -7.51
C ILE A 49 8.88 5.22 -7.73
N LYS A 50 9.76 5.20 -6.72
CA LYS A 50 11.05 4.52 -6.83
C LYS A 50 10.89 3.01 -7.10
N ILE A 51 9.89 2.37 -6.50
CA ILE A 51 9.61 0.96 -6.77
C ILE A 51 9.17 0.78 -8.22
N ALA A 52 8.25 1.59 -8.73
CA ALA A 52 7.80 1.53 -10.12
C ALA A 52 8.97 1.73 -11.11
N GLU A 53 9.88 2.66 -10.82
CA GLU A 53 11.07 2.91 -11.63
C GLU A 53 12.04 1.72 -11.64
N VAL A 54 12.30 1.10 -10.48
CA VAL A 54 13.24 -0.01 -10.35
C VAL A 54 12.70 -1.31 -10.93
N THR A 55 11.40 -1.57 -10.76
CA THR A 55 10.78 -2.81 -11.23
C THR A 55 10.28 -2.72 -12.67
N GLY A 56 10.04 -1.51 -13.18
CA GLY A 56 9.33 -1.29 -14.44
C GLY A 56 7.84 -1.65 -14.38
N ILE A 57 7.31 -1.94 -13.19
CA ILE A 57 5.90 -2.33 -12.99
C ILE A 57 5.13 -1.08 -12.57
N PRO A 58 4.04 -0.72 -13.26
CA PRO A 58 3.20 0.41 -12.86
C PRO A 58 2.63 0.23 -11.45
N VAL A 59 2.70 1.30 -10.66
CA VAL A 59 2.08 1.38 -9.32
C VAL A 59 0.95 2.39 -9.34
N ILE A 60 -0.24 1.96 -8.90
CA ILE A 60 -1.45 2.77 -8.80
C ILE A 60 -1.79 3.02 -7.33
N LEU A 61 -2.39 4.17 -7.02
CA LEU A 61 -2.90 4.48 -5.69
C LEU A 61 -4.41 4.27 -5.66
N LEU A 62 -4.88 3.33 -4.85
CA LEU A 62 -6.29 3.03 -4.66
C LEU A 62 -6.80 3.56 -3.32
N LYS A 63 -8.06 4.00 -3.29
CA LYS A 63 -8.79 4.40 -2.08
C LYS A 63 -9.89 3.37 -1.79
N PHE A 64 -9.85 2.80 -0.60
CA PHE A 64 -10.85 1.90 -0.04
C PHE A 64 -11.64 2.67 1.02
N SER A 65 -12.97 2.75 0.87
CA SER A 65 -13.85 3.50 1.77
C SER A 65 -14.85 2.62 2.52
N VAL A 66 -14.96 1.33 2.16
CA VAL A 66 -15.83 0.39 2.85
C VAL A 66 -15.07 -0.21 4.01
N ARG A 67 -15.60 -0.02 5.22
CA ARG A 67 -15.12 -0.68 6.44
C ARG A 67 -16.18 -1.67 6.92
N GLU A 68 -15.75 -2.91 7.09
CA GLU A 68 -16.51 -3.98 7.74
C GLU A 68 -15.68 -4.59 8.86
N GLU A 69 -16.28 -4.80 10.03
CA GLU A 69 -15.63 -5.46 11.15
C GLU A 69 -15.92 -6.95 11.10
N ILE A 70 -14.90 -7.76 10.80
CA ILE A 70 -15.07 -9.20 10.53
C ILE A 70 -14.60 -10.14 11.67
N GLY A 71 -13.99 -9.61 12.72
CA GLY A 71 -13.48 -10.41 13.84
C GLY A 71 -12.47 -9.68 14.73
N TRP A 72 -12.00 -10.36 15.78
CA TRP A 72 -11.04 -9.85 16.77
C TRP A 72 -9.88 -10.84 16.95
N MET A 73 -8.66 -10.33 17.06
CA MET A 73 -7.44 -11.11 17.33
C MET A 73 -6.90 -10.75 18.74
N PRO A 74 -6.62 -11.74 19.60
CA PRO A 74 -6.07 -11.51 20.95
C PRO A 74 -4.60 -11.08 20.93
#